data_AF-A0A833S4N0-F1
#
_entry.id   AF-A0A833S4N0-F1
#
_cell.length_a   1.000
_cell.length_b   1.000
_cell.length_c   1.000
_cell.angle_alpha   90.00
_cell.angle_beta   90.00
_cell.angle_gamma   90.00
#
_symmetry.space_group_name_H-M   'P 1'
#
loop_
_entity.id
_entity.type
_entity.pdbx_description
1 polymer ?
#
loop_
_entity_poly.entity_id
_entity_poly.type
_entity_poly.pdbx_seq_one_letter_code
_entity_poly.pdbx_strand_id
1 'polypeptide(L)'
;MIVKAKVDRNKGKTVDDALKLLRLNPDQGYEMLKNPNFKSWFLYVKKTGQNFVEVLYHKLKTRFSDEEILKMFFAAKRDDQTAVYMSGMDGVLKDHWFGQKKTAGDIFTHLSLHEDGTETLKSMVDQALRSTIPKTLKGPALRLEQTMWLLKGRTPQEAFNHLKLYRKGDDLFFNPTFPKWVSYVNSLNKNENEYAVISELAKRFGGDVNLARALHEAKIRTGDSADTIVSLQNLQFNQWRWKNNWVPEQLKNDPNHLAINADYKKFYEATRKKVPIMESRLRFCRNYGLDSG
;
A
#
# COMPACT_ATOMS: atom_id res chain seq x y z
N MET A 1 20.40 6.48 -44.16
CA MET A 1 19.47 7.52 -44.67
C MET A 1 18.26 6.99 -45.46
N ILE A 2 18.23 5.72 -45.91
CA ILE A 2 17.15 5.21 -46.79
C ILE A 2 15.82 4.91 -46.06
N VAL A 3 15.84 4.62 -44.75
CA VAL A 3 14.61 4.29 -43.99
C VAL A 3 13.77 5.53 -43.65
N LYS A 4 14.40 6.71 -43.50
CA LYS A 4 13.69 7.97 -43.21
C LYS A 4 12.76 8.39 -44.35
N ALA A 5 13.15 8.13 -45.60
CA ALA A 5 12.40 8.56 -46.79
C ALA A 5 11.14 7.71 -47.11
N LYS A 6 10.94 6.56 -46.46
CA LYS A 6 9.76 5.70 -46.72
C LYS A 6 8.62 5.88 -45.72
N VAL A 7 8.87 6.61 -44.63
CA VAL A 7 7.89 6.86 -43.55
C VAL A 7 7.10 8.15 -43.78
N ASP A 8 7.55 9.05 -44.66
CA ASP A 8 6.90 10.36 -44.91
C ASP A 8 5.66 10.33 -45.82
N ARG A 9 5.19 9.17 -46.29
CA ARG A 9 3.85 9.04 -46.92
C ARG A 9 2.78 8.81 -45.85
N ASN A 10 2.58 9.80 -45.00
CA ASN A 10 1.80 9.70 -43.77
C ASN A 10 0.31 10.04 -43.96
N LYS A 11 -0.37 9.33 -44.88
CA LYS A 11 -1.84 9.24 -44.91
C LYS A 11 -2.24 7.77 -45.12
N GLY A 12 -2.72 7.12 -44.06
CA GLY A 12 -3.50 5.88 -44.15
C GLY A 12 -2.78 4.55 -43.94
N LYS A 13 -1.60 4.49 -43.32
CA LYS A 13 -1.01 3.21 -42.90
C LYS A 13 -1.31 2.93 -41.44
N THR A 14 -1.80 1.74 -41.15
CA THR A 14 -2.08 1.27 -39.79
C THR A 14 -0.78 0.86 -39.08
N VAL A 15 -0.85 0.67 -37.76
CA VAL A 15 0.25 0.07 -36.98
C VAL A 15 0.66 -1.31 -37.51
N ASP A 16 -0.29 -2.04 -38.09
CA ASP A 16 -0.07 -3.32 -38.78
C ASP A 16 0.68 -3.18 -40.09
N ASP A 17 0.37 -2.16 -40.89
CA ASP A 17 1.10 -1.89 -42.13
C ASP A 17 2.54 -1.52 -41.85
N ALA A 18 2.80 -0.72 -40.80
CA ALA A 18 4.14 -0.40 -40.37
C ALA A 18 4.91 -1.65 -39.92
N LEU A 19 4.26 -2.55 -39.19
CA LEU A 19 4.84 -3.82 -38.71
C LEU A 19 5.26 -4.71 -39.90
N LYS A 20 4.38 -4.87 -40.90
CA LYS A 20 4.66 -5.61 -42.14
C LYS A 20 5.80 -4.97 -42.96
N LEU A 21 5.79 -3.64 -43.10
CA LEU A 21 6.82 -2.91 -43.86
C LEU A 21 8.21 -3.04 -43.24
N LEU A 22 8.28 -3.11 -41.92
CA LEU A 22 9.52 -3.28 -41.16
C LEU A 22 9.96 -4.74 -41.05
N ARG A 23 9.19 -5.66 -41.66
CA ARG A 23 9.43 -7.12 -41.65
C ARG A 23 9.56 -7.66 -40.23
N LEU A 24 8.76 -7.11 -39.31
CA LEU A 24 8.67 -7.60 -37.94
C LEU A 24 7.63 -8.72 -37.91
N ASN A 25 7.94 -9.81 -37.23
CA ASN A 25 7.01 -10.94 -37.10
C ASN A 25 6.66 -11.14 -35.63
N PRO A 26 5.41 -10.91 -35.20
CA PRO A 26 5.00 -11.11 -33.81
C PRO A 26 5.19 -12.55 -33.37
N ASP A 27 5.09 -13.53 -34.27
CA ASP A 27 5.29 -14.96 -34.00
C ASP A 27 6.73 -15.27 -33.53
N GLN A 28 7.69 -14.35 -33.72
CA GLN A 28 9.05 -14.48 -33.16
C GLN A 28 9.13 -14.10 -31.67
N GLY A 29 8.03 -13.65 -31.06
CA GLY A 29 7.95 -13.36 -29.62
C GLY A 29 9.05 -12.40 -29.17
N TYR A 30 9.84 -12.83 -28.18
CA TYR A 30 10.93 -12.02 -27.62
C TYR A 30 12.00 -11.63 -28.66
N GLU A 31 12.32 -12.51 -29.61
CA GLU A 31 13.36 -12.24 -30.62
C GLU A 31 12.98 -11.10 -31.57
N MET A 32 11.69 -10.83 -31.76
CA MET A 32 11.23 -9.67 -32.52
C MET A 32 11.72 -8.35 -31.89
N LEU A 33 11.78 -8.27 -30.56
CA LEU A 33 12.17 -7.04 -29.84
C LEU A 33 13.64 -6.68 -30.05
N LYS A 34 14.48 -7.69 -30.35
CA LYS A 34 15.90 -7.52 -30.67
C LYS A 34 16.15 -7.11 -32.11
N ASN A 35 15.12 -7.14 -32.97
CA ASN A 35 15.26 -6.78 -34.37
C ASN A 35 15.67 -5.30 -34.50
N PRO A 36 16.69 -4.95 -35.31
CA PRO A 36 17.13 -3.57 -35.49
C PRO A 36 16.03 -2.60 -35.96
N ASN A 37 15.03 -3.10 -36.68
CA ASN A 37 13.90 -2.30 -37.17
C ASN A 37 12.80 -2.10 -36.11
N PHE A 38 12.84 -2.81 -34.98
CA PHE A 38 11.83 -2.73 -33.93
C PHE A 38 11.75 -1.32 -33.33
N LYS A 39 12.89 -0.65 -33.18
CA LYS A 39 12.96 0.75 -32.75
C LYS A 39 12.14 1.69 -33.65
N SER A 40 12.17 1.47 -34.97
CA SER A 40 11.40 2.28 -35.91
C SER A 40 9.90 2.07 -35.75
N TRP A 41 9.47 0.83 -35.48
CA TRP A 41 8.07 0.54 -35.20
C TRP A 41 7.61 1.15 -33.88
N PHE A 42 8.42 1.03 -32.82
CA PHE A 42 8.18 1.68 -31.53
C PHE A 42 7.96 3.19 -31.67
N LEU A 43 8.88 3.88 -32.36
CA LEU A 43 8.77 5.32 -32.59
C LEU A 43 7.53 5.68 -33.42
N TYR A 44 7.19 4.85 -34.40
CA TYR A 44 5.98 5.03 -35.20
C TYR A 44 4.71 4.92 -34.35
N VAL A 45 4.57 3.86 -33.53
CA VAL A 45 3.41 3.67 -32.64
C VAL A 45 3.29 4.86 -31.69
N LYS A 46 4.39 5.32 -31.07
CA LYS A 46 4.36 6.52 -30.22
C LYS A 46 3.89 7.76 -30.97
N LYS A 47 4.29 7.95 -32.23
CA LYS A 47 3.85 9.07 -33.08
C LYS A 47 2.34 9.02 -33.36
N THR A 48 1.72 7.83 -33.36
CA THR A 48 0.26 7.69 -33.50
C THR A 48 -0.52 8.04 -32.23
N GLY A 49 0.16 8.22 -31.09
CA GLY A 49 -0.47 8.48 -29.79
C GLY A 49 -0.97 7.22 -29.06
N GLN A 50 -0.83 6.04 -29.66
CA GLN A 50 -1.24 4.78 -29.04
C GLN A 50 -0.25 4.33 -27.95
N ASN A 51 -0.74 3.57 -26.97
CA ASN A 51 0.11 2.93 -25.98
C ASN A 51 0.87 1.75 -26.61
N PHE A 52 2.19 1.89 -26.70
CA PHE A 52 3.03 0.89 -27.34
C PHE A 52 2.94 -0.50 -26.71
N VAL A 53 2.94 -0.58 -25.38
CA VAL A 53 2.94 -1.86 -24.67
C VAL A 53 1.61 -2.57 -24.89
N GLU A 54 0.50 -1.83 -24.90
CA GLU A 54 -0.84 -2.36 -25.20
C GLU A 54 -0.92 -2.90 -26.64
N VAL A 55 -0.44 -2.12 -27.62
CA VAL A 55 -0.38 -2.56 -29.03
C VAL A 55 0.47 -3.82 -29.16
N LEU A 56 1.67 -3.83 -28.57
CA LEU A 56 2.57 -4.99 -28.59
C LEU A 56 1.92 -6.21 -27.94
N TYR A 57 1.27 -6.03 -26.79
CA TYR A 57 0.55 -7.09 -26.09
C TYR A 57 -0.51 -7.72 -26.99
N HIS A 58 -1.36 -6.92 -27.62
CA HIS A 58 -2.39 -7.44 -28.53
C HIS A 58 -1.80 -8.18 -29.73
N LYS A 59 -0.65 -7.75 -30.27
CA LYS A 59 0.02 -8.46 -31.36
C LYS A 59 0.54 -9.82 -30.92
N LEU A 60 1.20 -9.89 -29.77
CA LEU A 60 1.71 -11.15 -29.22
C LEU A 60 0.58 -12.08 -28.78
N LYS A 61 -0.53 -11.53 -28.27
CA LYS A 61 -1.71 -12.29 -27.80
C LYS A 61 -2.37 -13.15 -28.89
N THR A 62 -2.09 -12.87 -30.15
CA THR A 62 -2.56 -13.70 -31.27
C THR A 62 -1.95 -15.11 -31.30
N ARG A 63 -0.77 -15.30 -30.67
CA ARG A 63 -0.03 -16.58 -30.67
C ARG A 63 0.37 -17.07 -29.30
N PHE A 64 0.58 -16.16 -28.36
CA PHE A 64 1.14 -16.46 -27.06
C PHE A 64 0.08 -16.31 -25.97
N SER A 65 0.17 -17.16 -24.96
CA SER A 65 -0.56 -17.04 -23.71
C SER A 65 -0.14 -15.78 -22.94
N ASP A 66 -0.95 -15.34 -21.97
CA ASP A 66 -0.58 -14.17 -21.15
C ASP A 66 0.67 -14.43 -20.32
N GLU A 67 0.85 -15.66 -19.85
CA GLU A 67 2.04 -16.09 -19.13
C GLU A 67 3.30 -15.94 -19.99
N GLU A 68 3.27 -16.43 -21.23
CA GLU A 68 4.39 -16.31 -22.16
C GLU A 68 4.70 -14.85 -22.48
N ILE A 69 3.68 -14.02 -22.74
CA ILE A 69 3.87 -12.59 -23.04
C ILE A 69 4.50 -11.87 -21.86
N LEU A 70 4.06 -12.16 -20.63
CA LEU A 70 4.67 -11.57 -19.45
C LEU A 70 6.12 -11.99 -19.26
N LYS A 71 6.44 -13.27 -19.47
CA LYS A 71 7.84 -13.74 -19.44
C LYS A 71 8.69 -12.96 -20.44
N MET A 72 8.19 -12.74 -21.66
CA MET A 72 8.87 -11.92 -22.68
C MET A 72 9.04 -10.47 -22.24
N PHE A 73 8.00 -9.85 -21.69
CA PHE A 73 8.05 -8.45 -21.25
C PHE A 73 8.98 -8.25 -20.04
N PHE A 74 8.98 -9.18 -19.07
CA PHE A 74 9.91 -9.14 -17.94
C PHE A 74 11.35 -9.36 -18.39
N ALA A 75 11.59 -10.24 -19.37
CA ALA A 75 12.91 -10.39 -19.98
C ALA A 75 13.34 -9.10 -20.67
N ALA A 76 12.46 -8.48 -21.46
CA ALA A 76 12.73 -7.21 -22.13
C ALA A 76 13.01 -6.07 -21.15
N LYS A 77 12.31 -6.01 -20.01
CA LYS A 77 12.53 -5.00 -18.97
C LYS A 77 13.90 -5.13 -18.28
N ARG A 78 14.51 -6.32 -18.29
CA ARG A 78 15.81 -6.61 -17.68
C ARG A 78 16.98 -6.50 -18.66
N ASP A 79 16.71 -6.37 -19.94
CA ASP A 79 17.71 -6.28 -21.00
C ASP A 79 17.93 -4.82 -21.39
N ASP A 80 19.18 -4.36 -21.36
CA ASP A 80 19.53 -2.95 -21.53
C ASP A 80 19.09 -2.38 -22.88
N GLN A 81 19.03 -3.20 -23.94
CA GLN A 81 18.64 -2.75 -25.28
C GLN A 81 17.13 -2.61 -25.44
N THR A 82 16.36 -3.45 -24.73
CA THR A 82 14.91 -3.56 -24.90
C THR A 82 14.12 -2.91 -23.76
N ALA A 83 14.75 -2.61 -22.62
CA ALA A 83 14.10 -2.02 -21.45
C ALA A 83 13.39 -0.68 -21.75
N VAL A 84 13.96 0.11 -22.66
CA VAL A 84 13.38 1.40 -23.10
C VAL A 84 11.98 1.27 -23.69
N TYR A 85 11.66 0.11 -24.29
CA TYR A 85 10.35 -0.15 -24.88
C TYR A 85 9.28 -0.51 -23.85
N MET A 86 9.69 -1.04 -22.69
CA MET A 86 8.80 -1.53 -21.64
C MET A 86 8.44 -0.44 -20.59
N SER A 87 8.74 0.82 -20.89
CA SER A 87 8.34 1.94 -20.03
C SER A 87 6.81 2.02 -19.95
N GLY A 88 6.26 2.03 -18.74
CA GLY A 88 4.81 2.06 -18.51
C GLY A 88 4.12 0.69 -18.59
N MET A 89 4.85 -0.40 -18.81
CA MET A 89 4.30 -1.77 -18.85
C MET A 89 3.47 -2.12 -17.61
N ASP A 90 3.95 -1.76 -16.41
CA ASP A 90 3.29 -2.13 -15.15
C ASP A 90 1.88 -1.50 -15.07
N GLY A 91 1.70 -0.29 -15.62
CA GLY A 91 0.41 0.38 -15.69
C GLY A 91 -0.54 -0.31 -16.66
N VAL A 92 -0.07 -0.66 -17.86
CA VAL A 92 -0.90 -1.35 -18.87
C VAL A 92 -1.36 -2.72 -18.39
N LEU A 93 -0.47 -3.51 -17.80
CA LEU A 93 -0.84 -4.82 -17.26
C LEU A 93 -1.83 -4.71 -16.12
N LYS A 94 -1.60 -3.75 -15.23
CA LYS A 94 -2.54 -3.42 -14.15
C LYS A 94 -3.92 -3.09 -14.75
N ASP A 95 -4.00 -2.11 -15.63
CA ASP A 95 -5.27 -1.66 -16.22
C ASP A 95 -5.98 -2.77 -17.00
N HIS A 96 -5.22 -3.60 -17.73
CA HIS A 96 -5.74 -4.77 -18.44
C HIS A 96 -6.40 -5.78 -17.50
N TRP A 97 -5.72 -6.17 -16.42
CA TRP A 97 -6.28 -7.13 -15.45
C TRP A 97 -7.41 -6.55 -14.62
N PHE A 98 -7.31 -5.26 -14.25
CA PHE A 98 -8.40 -4.55 -13.56
C PHE A 98 -9.64 -4.45 -14.45
N GLY A 99 -9.49 -4.17 -15.74
CA GLY A 99 -10.59 -4.14 -16.71
C GLY A 99 -11.29 -5.49 -16.85
N GLN A 100 -10.56 -6.60 -16.68
CA GLN A 100 -11.12 -7.96 -16.64
C GLN A 100 -11.73 -8.34 -15.30
N LYS A 101 -11.73 -7.44 -14.31
CA LYS A 101 -12.17 -7.71 -12.93
C LYS A 101 -11.43 -8.86 -12.26
N LYS A 102 -10.19 -9.16 -12.69
CA LYS A 102 -9.36 -10.21 -12.08
C LYS A 102 -8.84 -9.74 -10.72
N THR A 103 -8.92 -10.60 -9.72
CA THR A 103 -8.26 -10.40 -8.42
C THR A 103 -6.77 -10.73 -8.50
N ALA A 104 -6.00 -10.35 -7.48
CA ALA A 104 -4.60 -10.75 -7.37
C ALA A 104 -4.43 -12.29 -7.36
N GLY A 105 -5.38 -13.02 -6.76
CA GLY A 105 -5.40 -14.49 -6.78
C GLY A 105 -5.66 -15.06 -8.17
N ASP A 106 -6.61 -14.46 -8.91
CA ASP A 106 -6.91 -14.87 -10.29
C ASP A 106 -5.71 -14.64 -11.21
N ILE A 107 -5.01 -13.51 -11.05
CA ILE A 107 -3.77 -13.24 -11.81
C ILE A 107 -2.71 -14.27 -11.44
N PHE A 108 -2.48 -14.52 -10.15
CA PHE A 108 -1.43 -15.45 -9.73
C PHE A 108 -1.66 -16.88 -10.25
N THR A 109 -2.91 -17.32 -10.25
CA THR A 109 -3.33 -18.62 -10.81
C THR A 109 -3.22 -18.62 -12.33
N HIS A 110 -3.70 -17.56 -13.00
CA HIS A 110 -3.67 -17.40 -14.45
C HIS A 110 -2.27 -17.35 -15.04
N LEU A 111 -1.30 -16.83 -14.27
CA LEU A 111 0.10 -16.81 -14.66
C LEU A 111 0.85 -18.10 -14.35
N SER A 112 0.12 -19.15 -13.96
CA SER A 112 0.65 -20.46 -13.58
C SER A 112 1.84 -20.36 -12.63
N LEU A 113 1.86 -19.30 -11.79
CA LEU A 113 2.94 -19.12 -10.83
C LEU A 113 2.89 -20.23 -9.76
N HIS A 114 1.70 -20.81 -9.53
CA HIS A 114 1.48 -22.12 -8.89
C HIS A 114 0.01 -22.59 -8.96
N GLU A 115 -0.26 -23.88 -8.76
CA GLU A 115 -1.61 -24.50 -8.83
C GLU A 115 -2.61 -23.99 -7.77
N ASP A 116 -2.15 -23.54 -6.61
CA ASP A 116 -2.98 -23.17 -5.45
C ASP A 116 -2.93 -21.67 -5.10
N GLY A 117 -2.34 -20.86 -5.99
CA GLY A 117 -2.32 -19.40 -6.01
C GLY A 117 -1.98 -18.71 -4.68
N THR A 118 -2.98 -18.61 -3.81
CA THR A 118 -2.92 -17.98 -2.50
C THR A 118 -2.07 -18.73 -1.47
N GLU A 119 -2.02 -20.06 -1.48
CA GLU A 119 -1.17 -20.81 -0.54
C GLU A 119 0.30 -20.78 -0.96
N THR A 120 0.59 -20.74 -2.27
CA THR A 120 1.95 -20.49 -2.73
C THR A 120 2.43 -19.06 -2.47
N LEU A 121 1.59 -18.05 -2.67
CA LEU A 121 1.91 -16.68 -2.28
C LEU A 121 2.31 -16.60 -0.80
N LYS A 122 1.58 -17.31 0.07
CA LYS A 122 1.89 -17.41 1.49
C LYS A 122 3.25 -18.07 1.73
N SER A 123 3.54 -19.18 1.05
CA SER A 123 4.84 -19.87 1.13
C SER A 123 6.01 -18.97 0.67
N MET A 124 5.85 -18.27 -0.45
CA MET A 124 6.85 -17.32 -0.96
C MET A 124 7.08 -16.15 0.00
N VAL A 125 6.01 -15.61 0.59
CA VAL A 125 6.10 -14.58 1.63
C VAL A 125 6.83 -15.13 2.85
N ASP A 126 6.45 -16.30 3.35
CA ASP A 126 7.09 -16.95 4.51
C ASP A 126 8.58 -17.20 4.25
N GLN A 127 8.94 -17.69 3.07
CA GLN A 127 10.34 -17.91 2.67
C GLN A 127 11.10 -16.60 2.58
N ALA A 128 10.53 -15.57 1.95
CA ALA A 128 11.15 -14.25 1.84
C ALA A 128 11.38 -13.61 3.23
N LEU A 129 10.42 -13.77 4.15
CA LEU A 129 10.51 -13.27 5.52
C LEU A 129 11.55 -14.04 6.37
N ARG A 130 11.70 -15.34 6.14
CA ARG A 130 12.67 -16.21 6.85
C ARG A 130 14.08 -16.13 6.25
N SER A 131 14.21 -15.80 4.97
CA SER A 131 15.50 -15.78 4.30
C SER A 131 16.38 -14.62 4.79
N THR A 132 17.69 -14.86 4.76
CA THR A 132 18.75 -13.87 4.99
C THR A 132 18.96 -12.92 3.79
N ILE A 133 18.15 -13.05 2.72
CA ILE A 133 18.25 -12.33 1.44
C ILE A 133 18.00 -10.81 1.63
N PRO A 134 18.58 -9.93 0.76
CA PRO A 134 18.62 -8.48 0.89
C PRO A 134 17.34 -7.81 1.39
N LYS A 135 17.51 -6.77 2.21
CA LYS A 135 16.47 -5.89 2.77
C LYS A 135 15.41 -5.46 1.74
N THR A 136 15.77 -5.45 0.44
CA THR A 136 14.92 -5.11 -0.70
C THR A 136 13.69 -6.02 -0.86
N LEU A 137 13.74 -7.30 -0.48
CA LEU A 137 12.60 -8.23 -0.62
C LEU A 137 11.72 -8.33 0.63
N LYS A 138 12.26 -7.99 1.82
CA LYS A 138 11.48 -8.01 3.07
C LYS A 138 10.32 -7.00 3.03
N GLY A 139 10.55 -5.79 2.50
CA GLY A 139 9.51 -4.77 2.38
C GLY A 139 8.30 -5.21 1.52
N PRO A 140 8.51 -5.62 0.27
CA PRO A 140 7.45 -6.18 -0.58
C PRO A 140 6.73 -7.39 0.03
N ALA A 141 7.47 -8.34 0.61
CA ALA A 141 6.86 -9.52 1.24
C ALA A 141 5.91 -9.15 2.39
N LEU A 142 6.29 -8.18 3.23
CA LEU A 142 5.44 -7.69 4.31
C LEU A 142 4.15 -7.02 3.80
N ARG A 143 4.23 -6.25 2.71
CA ARG A 143 3.04 -5.63 2.12
C ARG A 143 2.10 -6.66 1.50
N LEU A 144 2.65 -7.70 0.87
CA LEU A 144 1.87 -8.82 0.34
C LEU A 144 1.18 -9.59 1.47
N GLU A 145 1.87 -9.85 2.57
CA GLU A 145 1.29 -10.50 3.75
C GLU A 145 0.06 -9.74 4.28
N GLN A 146 0.18 -8.41 4.46
CA GLN A 146 -0.94 -7.56 4.90
C GLN A 146 -2.09 -7.54 3.89
N THR A 147 -1.78 -7.50 2.59
CA THR A 147 -2.79 -7.57 1.52
C THR A 147 -3.56 -8.88 1.57
N MET A 148 -2.86 -10.00 1.81
CA MET A 148 -3.49 -11.30 1.97
C MET A 148 -4.40 -11.36 3.20
N TRP A 149 -4.01 -10.74 4.32
CA TRP A 149 -4.89 -10.62 5.49
C TRP A 149 -6.16 -9.83 5.17
N LEU A 150 -6.08 -8.76 4.37
CA LEU A 150 -7.25 -7.99 3.95
C LEU A 150 -8.19 -8.83 3.05
N LEU A 151 -7.63 -9.55 2.08
CA LEU A 151 -8.42 -10.39 1.16
C LEU A 151 -9.13 -11.53 1.89
N LYS A 152 -8.46 -12.15 2.88
CA LYS A 152 -9.04 -13.22 3.71
C LYS A 152 -9.99 -12.70 4.78
N GLY A 153 -10.27 -11.39 4.82
CA GLY A 153 -11.19 -10.80 5.79
C GLY A 153 -10.74 -10.96 7.24
N ARG A 154 -9.43 -11.06 7.47
CA ARG A 154 -8.85 -11.33 8.78
C ARG A 154 -9.20 -10.21 9.75
N THR A 155 -9.50 -10.55 11.00
CA THR A 155 -9.83 -9.55 12.03
C THR A 155 -8.57 -8.94 12.64
N PRO A 156 -8.66 -7.75 13.27
CA PRO A 156 -7.56 -7.20 14.07
C PRO A 156 -7.00 -8.20 15.10
N GLN A 157 -7.87 -8.98 15.73
CA GLN A 157 -7.49 -10.01 16.71
C GLN A 157 -6.71 -11.17 16.09
N GLU A 158 -7.16 -11.68 14.95
CA GLU A 158 -6.46 -12.77 14.26
C GLU A 158 -5.09 -12.34 13.75
N ALA A 159 -4.96 -11.11 13.24
CA ALA A 159 -3.67 -10.54 12.85
C ALA A 159 -2.75 -10.33 14.07
N PHE A 160 -3.30 -9.91 15.21
CA PHE A 160 -2.57 -9.79 16.48
C PHE A 160 -1.97 -11.13 16.93
N ASN A 161 -2.78 -12.19 16.85
CA ASN A 161 -2.38 -13.55 17.19
C ASN A 161 -1.33 -14.11 16.22
N HIS A 162 -1.49 -13.84 14.91
CA HIS A 162 -0.54 -14.24 13.88
C HIS A 162 0.84 -13.64 14.08
N LEU A 163 0.88 -12.35 14.44
CA LEU A 163 2.10 -11.64 14.77
C LEU A 163 2.66 -12.01 16.16
N LYS A 164 1.99 -12.93 16.88
CA LYS A 164 2.37 -13.41 18.21
C LYS A 164 2.58 -12.28 19.21
N LEU A 165 1.82 -11.20 19.06
CA LEU A 165 1.96 -9.99 19.89
C LEU A 165 1.59 -10.22 21.36
N TYR A 166 0.83 -11.28 21.66
CA TYR A 166 0.49 -11.70 23.03
C TYR A 166 1.70 -12.23 23.84
N ARG A 167 2.76 -12.72 23.18
CA ARG A 167 3.85 -13.45 23.85
C ARG A 167 4.81 -12.57 24.66
N LYS A 168 4.76 -11.24 24.49
CA LYS A 168 5.67 -10.29 25.17
C LYS A 168 5.08 -9.65 26.44
N GLY A 169 3.85 -9.98 26.85
CA GLY A 169 3.23 -9.35 28.03
C GLY A 169 3.27 -7.82 27.95
N ASP A 170 3.77 -7.17 28.99
CA ASP A 170 3.92 -5.70 29.11
C ASP A 170 4.87 -5.08 28.06
N ASP A 171 5.62 -5.89 27.31
CA ASP A 171 6.53 -5.42 26.26
C ASP A 171 5.93 -5.40 24.84
N LEU A 172 4.60 -5.42 24.71
CA LEU A 172 3.89 -5.37 23.42
C LEU A 172 4.43 -4.28 22.48
N PHE A 173 4.59 -3.06 23.01
CA PHE A 173 5.00 -1.89 22.23
C PHE A 173 6.45 -1.96 21.73
N PHE A 174 7.27 -2.82 22.32
CA PHE A 174 8.66 -3.09 21.93
C PHE A 174 8.78 -4.31 21.02
N ASN A 175 7.66 -4.88 20.57
CA ASN A 175 7.69 -5.92 19.56
C ASN A 175 7.93 -5.28 18.19
N PRO A 176 8.98 -5.68 17.43
CA PRO A 176 9.27 -5.12 16.10
C PRO A 176 8.15 -5.35 15.07
N THR A 177 7.18 -6.21 15.36
CA THR A 177 6.00 -6.42 14.51
C THR A 177 4.78 -5.60 14.93
N PHE A 178 4.81 -4.92 16.08
CA PHE A 178 3.70 -4.10 16.56
C PHE A 178 3.29 -2.97 15.59
N PRO A 179 4.22 -2.18 15.00
CA PRO A 179 3.86 -1.18 14.01
C PRO A 179 3.16 -1.76 12.78
N LYS A 180 3.45 -3.01 12.42
CA LYS A 180 2.80 -3.71 11.30
C LYS A 180 1.33 -4.00 11.59
N TRP A 181 1.02 -4.37 12.84
CA TRP A 181 -0.36 -4.55 13.29
C TRP A 181 -1.13 -3.23 13.29
N VAL A 182 -0.53 -2.15 13.79
CA VAL A 182 -1.13 -0.81 13.76
C VAL A 182 -1.47 -0.39 12.32
N SER A 183 -0.52 -0.56 11.39
CA SER A 183 -0.74 -0.29 9.96
C SER A 183 -1.87 -1.13 9.36
N TYR A 184 -1.99 -2.40 9.77
CA TYR A 184 -3.05 -3.28 9.30
C TYR A 184 -4.43 -2.89 9.83
N VAL A 185 -4.55 -2.54 11.11
CA VAL A 185 -5.83 -2.08 11.67
C VAL A 185 -6.28 -0.77 11.01
N ASN A 186 -5.34 0.13 10.71
CA ASN A 186 -5.64 1.34 9.93
C ASN A 186 -6.12 1.02 8.51
N SER A 187 -5.58 -0.01 7.84
CA SER A 187 -6.03 -0.38 6.49
C SER A 187 -7.39 -1.09 6.46
N LEU A 188 -7.82 -1.66 7.59
CA LEU A 188 -9.18 -2.19 7.77
C LEU A 188 -10.23 -1.10 7.92
N ASN A 189 -9.83 0.15 8.20
CA ASN A 189 -10.74 1.24 8.47
C ASN A 189 -11.47 1.74 7.22
N LYS A 190 -12.38 0.92 6.71
CA LYS A 190 -13.31 1.25 5.61
C LYS A 190 -14.41 2.23 6.04
N ASN A 191 -14.57 2.46 7.35
CA ASN A 191 -15.71 3.17 7.96
C ASN A 191 -15.30 4.48 8.67
N GLU A 192 -14.14 5.05 8.34
CA GLU A 192 -13.65 6.35 8.86
C GLU A 192 -13.45 6.45 10.38
N ASN A 193 -13.46 5.33 11.13
CA ASN A 193 -13.14 5.34 12.55
C ASN A 193 -11.63 5.53 12.79
N GLU A 194 -11.19 6.79 12.81
CA GLU A 194 -9.81 7.21 13.10
C GLU A 194 -9.24 6.57 14.38
N TYR A 195 -10.11 6.16 15.32
CA TYR A 195 -9.76 5.61 16.62
C TYR A 195 -9.81 4.07 16.70
N ALA A 196 -9.89 3.37 15.57
CA ALA A 196 -9.99 1.91 15.53
C ALA A 196 -8.83 1.22 16.27
N VAL A 197 -7.58 1.68 16.06
CA VAL A 197 -6.39 1.10 16.68
C VAL A 197 -6.43 1.22 18.21
N ILE A 198 -6.70 2.43 18.72
CA ILE A 198 -6.76 2.65 20.17
C ILE A 198 -7.93 1.90 20.80
N SER A 199 -9.05 1.75 20.10
CA SER A 199 -10.20 0.98 20.58
C SER A 199 -9.86 -0.51 20.73
N GLU A 200 -9.15 -1.08 19.74
CA GLU A 200 -8.67 -2.46 19.80
C GLU A 200 -7.61 -2.66 20.89
N LEU A 201 -6.76 -1.67 21.14
CA LEU A 201 -5.80 -1.71 22.24
C LEU A 201 -6.50 -1.59 23.60
N ALA A 202 -7.45 -0.67 23.76
CA ALA A 202 -8.17 -0.46 25.01
C ALA A 202 -8.90 -1.74 25.46
N LYS A 203 -9.51 -2.48 24.53
CA LYS A 203 -10.10 -3.81 24.82
C LYS A 203 -9.08 -4.78 25.43
N ARG A 204 -7.83 -4.76 24.98
CA ARG A 204 -6.75 -5.65 25.44
C ARG A 204 -6.19 -5.24 26.79
N PHE A 205 -6.02 -3.93 27.00
CA PHE A 205 -5.49 -3.38 28.25
C PHE A 205 -6.58 -3.27 29.35
N GLY A 206 -7.84 -3.62 29.05
CA GLY A 206 -8.94 -3.56 30.01
C GLY A 206 -9.47 -2.14 30.22
N GLY A 207 -9.37 -1.27 29.22
CA GLY A 207 -9.93 0.07 29.21
C GLY A 207 -8.93 1.16 28.80
N ASP A 208 -9.46 2.36 28.54
CA ASP A 208 -8.68 3.52 28.08
C ASP A 208 -7.64 3.99 29.10
N VAL A 209 -7.96 3.89 30.40
CA VAL A 209 -7.09 4.26 31.53
C VAL A 209 -5.83 3.40 31.55
N ASN A 210 -6.00 2.08 31.49
CA ASN A 210 -4.88 1.14 31.50
C ASN A 210 -4.04 1.24 30.22
N LEU A 211 -4.67 1.49 29.08
CA LEU A 211 -3.96 1.77 27.83
C LEU A 211 -3.12 3.05 27.95
N ALA A 212 -3.66 4.12 28.53
CA ALA A 212 -2.94 5.38 28.69
C ALA A 212 -1.69 5.22 29.55
N ARG A 213 -1.80 4.46 30.66
CA ARG A 213 -0.65 4.10 31.50
C ARG A 213 0.41 3.35 30.69
N ALA A 214 0.00 2.32 29.96
CA ALA A 214 0.92 1.49 29.21
C ALA A 214 1.64 2.27 28.08
N LEU A 215 0.94 3.18 27.39
CA LEU A 215 1.52 4.07 26.38
C LEU A 215 2.52 5.07 27.00
N HIS A 216 2.20 5.63 28.16
CA HIS A 216 3.08 6.55 28.87
C HIS A 216 4.37 5.87 29.35
N GLU A 217 4.26 4.70 29.97
CA GLU A 217 5.42 3.89 30.39
C GLU A 217 6.29 3.50 29.20
N ALA A 218 5.67 3.10 28.08
CA ALA A 218 6.39 2.77 26.86
C ALA A 218 7.15 3.98 26.30
N LYS A 219 6.53 5.16 26.31
CA LYS A 219 7.16 6.43 25.88
C LYS A 219 8.35 6.81 26.77
N ILE A 220 8.25 6.64 28.09
CA ILE A 220 9.39 6.88 29.01
C ILE A 220 10.57 5.98 28.64
N ARG A 221 10.31 4.69 28.34
CA ARG A 221 11.36 3.72 28.01
C ARG A 221 12.02 3.94 26.64
N THR A 222 11.29 4.46 25.65
CA THR A 222 11.82 4.70 24.29
C THR A 222 12.30 6.13 24.05
N GLY A 223 11.91 7.08 24.90
CA GLY A 223 11.91 8.50 24.58
C GLY A 223 10.99 8.84 23.40
N ASP A 224 11.07 10.08 22.91
CA ASP A 224 10.29 10.58 21.77
C ASP A 224 10.67 9.94 20.42
N SER A 225 11.66 9.03 20.40
CA SER A 225 12.15 8.34 19.19
C SER A 225 11.24 7.22 18.66
N ALA A 226 10.18 6.88 19.39
CA ALA A 226 9.21 5.86 18.98
C ALA A 226 7.94 6.50 18.40
N ASP A 227 8.01 6.89 17.13
CA ASP A 227 6.92 7.56 16.39
C ASP A 227 5.56 6.89 16.55
N THR A 228 5.52 5.55 16.60
CA THR A 228 4.26 4.80 16.75
C THR A 228 3.64 4.99 18.13
N ILE A 229 4.42 4.94 19.22
CA ILE A 229 3.91 5.09 20.59
C ILE A 229 3.39 6.52 20.80
N VAL A 230 4.19 7.51 20.39
CA VAL A 230 3.80 8.93 20.48
C VAL A 230 2.54 9.20 19.64
N SER A 231 2.45 8.64 18.44
CA SER A 231 1.26 8.76 17.59
C SER A 231 0.02 8.15 18.23
N LEU A 232 0.14 6.97 18.86
CA LEU A 232 -0.97 6.32 19.56
C LEU A 232 -1.41 7.10 20.81
N GLN A 233 -0.46 7.64 21.58
CA GLN A 233 -0.77 8.52 22.73
C GLN A 233 -1.54 9.76 22.28
N ASN A 234 -1.05 10.44 21.23
CA ASN A 234 -1.73 11.62 20.67
C ASN A 234 -3.11 11.28 20.09
N LEU A 235 -3.25 10.12 19.46
CA LEU A 235 -4.54 9.64 18.94
C LEU A 235 -5.54 9.38 20.08
N GLN A 236 -5.09 8.79 21.19
CA GLN A 236 -5.89 8.62 22.39
C GLN A 236 -6.32 9.97 23.00
N PHE A 237 -5.40 10.93 23.11
CA PHE A 237 -5.68 12.27 23.60
C PHE A 237 -6.67 13.02 22.71
N ASN A 238 -6.54 12.90 21.39
CA ASN A 238 -7.53 13.45 20.45
C ASN A 238 -8.91 12.81 20.67
N GLN A 239 -9.00 11.50 20.86
CA GLN A 239 -10.27 10.84 21.13
C GLN A 239 -10.94 11.38 22.39
N TRP A 240 -10.18 11.56 23.48
CA TRP A 240 -10.70 12.13 24.73
C TRP A 240 -11.19 13.57 24.56
N ARG A 241 -10.45 14.38 23.82
CA ARG A 241 -10.82 15.75 23.46
C ARG A 241 -12.16 15.79 22.73
N TRP A 242 -12.37 14.94 21.72
CA TRP A 242 -13.61 14.89 20.95
C TRP A 242 -14.81 14.38 21.77
N LYS A 243 -14.59 13.44 22.68
CA LYS A 243 -15.64 12.92 23.57
C LYS A 243 -15.98 13.87 24.73
N ASN A 244 -15.38 15.06 24.80
CA ASN A 244 -15.44 15.99 25.95
C ASN A 244 -15.02 15.37 27.30
N ASN A 245 -14.33 14.23 27.26
CA ASN A 245 -13.79 13.55 28.44
C ASN A 245 -12.37 14.05 28.71
N TRP A 246 -12.26 15.34 29.08
CA TRP A 246 -11.01 16.12 29.23
C TRP A 246 -9.82 15.30 29.73
N VAL A 247 -10.03 14.50 30.76
CA VAL A 247 -9.23 13.37 31.22
C VAL A 247 -10.24 12.47 31.95
N PRO A 248 -10.29 11.14 31.72
CA PRO A 248 -11.10 10.23 32.54
C PRO A 248 -10.94 10.56 34.03
N GLU A 249 -12.02 10.80 34.78
CA GLU A 249 -11.94 11.24 36.18
C GLU A 249 -11.08 10.30 37.04
N GLN A 250 -11.04 9.01 36.66
CA GLN A 250 -10.19 7.97 37.23
C GLN A 250 -8.69 8.31 37.18
N LEU A 251 -8.22 9.09 36.19
CA LEU A 251 -6.82 9.52 36.04
C LEU A 251 -6.50 10.83 36.78
N LYS A 252 -7.49 11.56 37.30
CA LYS A 252 -7.27 12.87 37.96
C LYS A 252 -6.80 12.73 39.41
N ASN A 253 -7.19 11.65 40.08
CA ASN A 253 -7.00 11.47 41.53
C ASN A 253 -5.90 10.46 41.90
N ASP A 254 -5.24 9.83 40.92
CA ASP A 254 -4.14 8.90 41.14
C ASP A 254 -2.78 9.61 40.96
N PRO A 255 -1.89 9.60 41.97
CA PRO A 255 -0.54 10.15 41.88
C PRO A 255 0.28 9.59 40.70
N ASN A 256 0.04 8.34 40.29
CA ASN A 256 0.72 7.69 39.17
C ASN A 256 0.23 8.18 37.79
N HIS A 257 -0.81 9.01 37.76
CA HIS A 257 -1.43 9.52 36.53
C HIS A 257 -1.21 11.03 36.32
N LEU A 258 -0.56 11.71 37.28
CA LEU A 258 -0.17 13.12 37.17
C LEU A 258 0.71 13.40 35.93
N ALA A 259 1.61 12.48 35.61
CA ALA A 259 2.49 12.61 34.44
C ALA A 259 1.71 12.47 33.11
N ILE A 260 0.71 11.60 33.06
CA ILE A 260 -0.19 11.45 31.89
C ILE A 260 -1.04 12.72 31.71
N ASN A 261 -1.52 13.30 32.80
CA ASN A 261 -2.28 14.55 32.79
C ASN A 261 -1.43 15.73 32.30
N ALA A 262 -0.16 15.79 32.71
CA ALA A 262 0.80 16.77 32.21
C ALA A 262 1.06 16.60 30.70
N ASP A 263 1.26 15.36 30.24
CA ASP A 263 1.41 15.02 28.82
C ASP A 263 0.18 15.46 28.00
N TYR A 264 -1.04 15.16 28.48
CA TYR A 264 -2.28 15.59 27.84
C TYR A 264 -2.43 17.11 27.80
N LYS A 265 -2.14 17.80 28.90
CA LYS A 265 -2.21 19.28 28.96
C LYS A 265 -1.27 19.91 27.94
N LYS A 266 -0.02 19.41 27.85
CA LYS A 266 0.96 19.86 26.85
C LYS A 266 0.46 19.62 25.43
N PHE A 267 -0.09 18.44 25.16
CA PHE A 267 -0.71 18.11 23.87
C PHE A 267 -1.84 19.08 23.52
N TYR A 268 -2.78 19.31 24.44
CA TYR A 268 -3.95 20.17 24.26
C TYR A 268 -3.55 21.62 23.97
N GLU A 269 -2.59 22.17 24.73
CA GLU A 269 -2.09 23.53 24.51
C GLU A 269 -1.41 23.68 23.15
N ALA A 270 -0.66 22.65 22.70
CA ALA A 270 0.01 22.65 21.41
C ALA A 270 -0.98 22.55 20.23
N THR A 271 -2.05 21.75 20.36
CA THR A 271 -3.08 21.61 19.32
C THR A 271 -4.04 22.80 19.27
N ARG A 272 -4.38 23.40 20.41
CA ARG A 272 -5.22 24.62 20.48
C ARG A 272 -4.57 25.78 19.72
N LYS A 273 -3.25 25.94 19.80
CA LYS A 273 -2.50 26.97 19.07
C LYS A 273 -2.49 26.77 17.54
N LYS A 274 -2.82 25.57 17.04
CA LYS A 274 -2.76 25.21 15.60
C LYS A 274 -4.09 25.38 14.85
N VAL A 275 -5.23 25.56 15.52
CA VAL A 275 -6.54 25.72 14.88
C VAL A 275 -7.23 27.00 15.35
N PRO A 276 -7.05 28.13 14.66
CA PRO A 276 -7.59 29.42 15.13
C PRO A 276 -9.11 29.61 15.03
N ILE A 277 -9.91 28.67 14.48
CA ILE A 277 -11.28 29.02 14.02
C ILE A 277 -12.40 28.09 14.53
N MET A 278 -12.09 26.93 15.15
CA MET A 278 -13.15 26.01 15.60
C MET A 278 -13.79 26.40 16.93
N GLU A 279 -13.04 27.03 17.85
CA GLU A 279 -13.64 27.62 19.07
C GLU A 279 -14.58 28.78 18.74
N SER A 280 -14.40 29.47 17.62
CA SER A 280 -15.27 30.56 17.16
C SER A 280 -16.65 30.04 16.74
N ARG A 281 -16.71 28.91 16.03
CA ARG A 281 -17.99 28.26 15.64
C ARG A 281 -18.71 27.66 16.84
N LEU A 282 -17.99 27.02 17.77
CA LEU A 282 -18.60 26.45 18.97
C LEU A 282 -19.08 27.52 19.97
N ARG A 283 -18.36 28.65 20.11
CA ARG A 283 -18.86 29.82 20.87
C ARG A 283 -20.06 30.47 20.19
N PHE A 284 -20.06 30.57 18.86
CA PHE A 284 -21.18 31.12 18.10
C PHE A 284 -22.44 30.26 18.28
N CYS A 285 -22.36 28.94 18.12
CA CYS A 285 -23.53 28.06 18.30
C CYS A 285 -24.07 28.10 19.74
N ARG A 286 -23.18 28.17 20.75
CA ARG A 286 -23.54 28.24 22.17
C ARG A 286 -24.17 29.58 22.59
N ASN A 287 -23.73 30.69 22.00
CA ASN A 287 -24.28 32.03 22.28
C ASN A 287 -25.64 32.28 21.60
N TYR A 288 -25.99 31.51 20.57
CA TYR A 288 -27.22 31.69 19.80
C TYR A 288 -28.18 30.49 19.88
N GLY A 289 -27.91 29.50 20.75
CA GLY A 289 -28.82 28.38 20.99
C GLY A 289 -29.08 27.49 19.77
N LEU A 290 -28.15 27.47 18.81
CA LEU A 290 -28.27 26.62 17.62
C LEU A 290 -27.55 25.30 17.89
N ASP A 291 -28.30 24.20 17.80
CA ASP A 291 -27.77 22.85 18.02
C ASP A 291 -26.80 22.48 16.89
N SER A 292 -25.61 22.02 17.24
CA SER A 292 -24.56 21.70 16.27
C SER A 292 -24.77 20.30 15.70
N GLY A 293 -25.71 20.21 14.75
CA GLY A 293 -25.86 19.05 13.85
C GLY A 293 -24.70 18.91 12.88
#